data_AF-A0A935VAT3-F1
#
_entry.id   AF-A0A935VAT3-F1
#
_cell.length_a   1.000
_cell.length_b   1.000
_cell.length_c   1.000
_cell.angle_alpha   90.00
_cell.angle_beta   90.00
_cell.angle_gamma   90.00
#
_symmetry.space_group_name_H-M   'P 1'
#
loop_
_entity.id
_entity.type
_entity.pdbx_description
1 polymer ?
#
loop_
_entity_poly.entity_id
_entity_poly.type
_entity_poly.pdbx_seq_one_letter_code
_entity_poly.pdbx_strand_id
1 'polypeptide(L)'
;MRSIILFTILCFPVGSLAQSVSELYLAAPADAISVPAVQRAANSSSEGDLLRFRVNDTTSGEMKLISRSGSKMLVGISTYDCDASDLQFWAVKGGKWIKTTPAVIKPLGKKDIVAILSTSPATVSELGKEIGIPFYYTFEIATDHLKLIARKQTGCDVAGTVYNYSFDGKRYKIQK
;
A
#
# COMPACT_ATOMS: atom_id res chain seq x y z
N MET A 1 -45.44 -46.26 -7.59
CA MET A 1 -45.39 -44.81 -7.27
C MET A 1 -43.94 -44.43 -7.03
N ARG A 2 -43.31 -43.71 -7.97
CA ARG A 2 -41.94 -43.19 -7.85
C ARG A 2 -42.05 -41.67 -7.84
N SER A 3 -41.95 -41.06 -6.66
CA SER A 3 -41.86 -39.61 -6.53
C SER A 3 -40.39 -39.23 -6.63
N ILE A 4 -39.99 -38.67 -7.77
CA ILE A 4 -38.70 -38.00 -7.93
C ILE A 4 -38.89 -36.58 -7.43
N ILE A 5 -38.35 -36.27 -6.25
CA ILE A 5 -38.24 -34.91 -5.73
C ILE A 5 -37.07 -34.26 -6.46
N LEU A 6 -37.37 -33.36 -7.39
CA LEU A 6 -36.39 -32.55 -8.10
C LEU A 6 -35.99 -31.39 -7.17
N PHE A 7 -34.84 -31.51 -6.51
CA PHE A 7 -34.28 -30.44 -5.68
C PHE A 7 -33.66 -29.39 -6.60
N THR A 8 -34.41 -28.33 -6.90
CA THR A 8 -33.90 -27.17 -7.65
C THR A 8 -32.96 -26.38 -6.75
N ILE A 9 -31.65 -26.58 -6.91
CA ILE A 9 -30.63 -25.76 -6.26
C ILE A 9 -30.76 -24.34 -6.81
N LEU A 10 -31.30 -23.42 -6.00
CA LEU A 10 -31.21 -21.98 -6.25
C LEU A 10 -29.73 -21.58 -6.20
N CYS A 11 -29.10 -21.39 -7.37
CA CYS A 11 -27.90 -20.57 -7.47
C CYS A 11 -28.29 -19.11 -7.25
N PHE A 12 -28.31 -18.67 -6.00
CA PHE A 12 -28.26 -17.23 -5.71
C PHE A 12 -26.92 -16.69 -6.21
N PRO A 13 -26.88 -15.58 -6.96
CA PRO A 13 -25.64 -14.85 -7.16
C PRO A 13 -25.18 -14.41 -5.77
N VAL A 14 -24.11 -15.03 -5.27
CA VAL A 14 -23.47 -14.64 -4.01
C VAL A 14 -23.12 -13.16 -4.17
N GLY A 15 -23.85 -12.29 -3.48
CA GLY A 15 -23.58 -10.87 -3.46
C GLY A 15 -22.10 -10.67 -3.15
N SER A 16 -21.43 -9.79 -3.91
CA SER A 16 -20.00 -9.56 -3.81
C SER A 16 -19.60 -9.33 -2.34
N LEU A 17 -19.13 -10.39 -1.69
CA LEU A 17 -18.63 -10.33 -0.32
C LEU A 17 -17.45 -9.37 -0.37
N ALA A 18 -17.49 -8.37 0.51
CA ALA A 18 -16.47 -7.34 0.54
C ALA A 18 -15.14 -7.99 0.93
N GLN A 19 -14.29 -8.24 -0.07
CA GLN A 19 -13.05 -9.00 0.09
C GLN A 19 -12.19 -8.44 1.22
N SER A 20 -11.63 -9.31 2.04
CA SER A 20 -10.61 -8.95 3.03
C SER A 20 -9.32 -8.52 2.34
N VAL A 21 -8.45 -7.80 3.07
CA VAL A 21 -7.13 -7.41 2.55
C VAL A 21 -6.29 -8.65 2.18
N SER A 22 -6.43 -9.76 2.91
CA SER A 22 -5.75 -11.02 2.63
C SER A 22 -6.24 -11.68 1.33
N GLU A 23 -7.56 -11.70 1.09
CA GLU A 23 -8.12 -12.19 -0.16
C GLU A 23 -7.71 -11.32 -1.35
N LEU A 24 -7.68 -9.99 -1.17
CA LEU A 24 -7.16 -9.06 -2.17
C LEU A 24 -5.69 -9.30 -2.46
N TYR A 25 -4.87 -9.50 -1.43
CA TYR A 25 -3.43 -9.80 -1.56
C TYR A 25 -3.18 -11.08 -2.36
N LEU A 26 -3.95 -12.15 -2.11
CA LEU A 26 -3.85 -13.39 -2.86
C LEU A 26 -4.32 -13.26 -4.30
N ALA A 27 -5.33 -12.43 -4.56
CA ALA A 27 -5.89 -12.19 -5.89
C ALA A 27 -5.16 -11.10 -6.71
N ALA A 28 -4.23 -10.36 -6.10
CA ALA A 28 -3.57 -9.25 -6.76
C ALA A 28 -2.73 -9.72 -7.97
N PRO A 29 -2.68 -8.94 -9.06
CA PRO A 29 -1.84 -9.29 -10.21
C PRO A 29 -0.35 -9.14 -9.86
N ALA A 30 0.52 -9.75 -10.68
CA ALA A 30 1.96 -9.78 -10.44
C ALA A 30 2.64 -8.40 -10.54
N ASP A 31 2.06 -7.48 -11.30
CA ASP A 31 2.51 -6.09 -11.41
C ASP A 31 2.13 -5.22 -10.20
N ALA A 32 1.12 -5.63 -9.42
CA ALA A 32 0.78 -5.00 -8.15
C ALA A 32 1.63 -5.53 -6.99
N ILE A 33 2.00 -6.82 -7.03
CA ILE A 33 2.80 -7.48 -5.98
C ILE A 33 3.81 -8.42 -6.61
N SER A 34 5.08 -8.07 -6.46
CA SER A 34 6.23 -8.82 -6.99
C SER A 34 6.46 -10.18 -6.31
N VAL A 35 5.71 -10.52 -5.25
CA VAL A 35 5.76 -11.82 -4.58
C VAL A 35 4.99 -12.86 -5.41
N PRO A 36 5.60 -14.01 -5.78
CA PRO A 36 4.92 -15.08 -6.48
C PRO A 36 3.68 -15.56 -5.72
N ALA A 37 2.55 -15.77 -6.42
CA ALA A 37 1.26 -16.10 -5.80
C ALA A 37 1.34 -17.29 -4.82
N VAL A 38 2.13 -18.32 -5.16
CA VAL A 38 2.32 -19.52 -4.33
C VAL A 38 3.03 -19.25 -3.00
N GLN A 39 3.77 -18.13 -2.87
CA GLN A 39 4.51 -17.76 -1.67
C GLN A 39 3.76 -16.71 -0.82
N ARG A 40 2.69 -16.11 -1.35
CA ARG A 40 2.01 -14.98 -0.71
C ARG A 40 1.43 -15.33 0.66
N ALA A 41 0.72 -16.44 0.77
CA ALA A 41 0.12 -16.85 2.05
C ALA A 41 1.17 -17.11 3.15
N ALA A 42 2.31 -17.70 2.79
CA ALA A 42 3.37 -18.02 3.75
C ALA A 42 4.16 -16.79 4.22
N ASN A 43 4.23 -15.75 3.39
CA ASN A 43 5.07 -14.57 3.63
C ASN A 43 4.27 -13.35 4.07
N SER A 44 3.05 -13.52 4.61
CA SER A 44 2.19 -12.40 5.00
C SER A 44 1.46 -12.60 6.32
N SER A 45 1.14 -11.48 6.96
CA SER A 45 0.29 -11.41 8.14
C SER A 45 -0.65 -10.22 8.02
N SER A 46 -1.90 -10.39 8.44
CA SER A 46 -2.92 -9.35 8.37
C SER A 46 -3.42 -8.94 9.74
N GLU A 47 -3.63 -7.63 9.91
CA GLU A 47 -4.22 -7.02 11.08
C GLU A 47 -5.25 -5.98 10.61
N GLY A 48 -6.54 -6.32 10.74
CA GLY A 48 -7.64 -5.51 10.20
C GLY A 48 -7.54 -5.34 8.68
N ASP A 49 -7.57 -4.10 8.22
CA ASP A 49 -7.44 -3.74 6.80
C ASP A 49 -5.97 -3.56 6.34
N LEU A 50 -4.99 -3.85 7.20
CA LEU A 50 -3.56 -3.85 6.86
C LEU A 50 -3.04 -5.29 6.73
N LEU A 51 -2.23 -5.54 5.72
CA LEU A 51 -1.46 -6.77 5.54
C LEU A 51 0.00 -6.41 5.34
N ARG A 52 0.89 -7.03 6.11
CA ARG A 52 2.34 -6.93 5.95
C ARG A 52 2.84 -8.17 5.24
N PHE A 53 3.81 -8.00 4.37
CA PHE A 53 4.41 -9.11 3.62
C PHE A 53 5.91 -8.93 3.42
N ARG A 54 6.60 -10.05 3.17
CA ARG A 54 8.02 -10.09 2.84
C ARG A 54 8.20 -10.47 1.37
N VAL A 55 8.97 -9.68 0.63
CA VAL A 55 9.28 -9.96 -0.78
C VAL A 55 10.52 -10.83 -0.89
N ASN A 56 11.56 -10.48 -0.13
CA ASN A 56 12.81 -11.23 0.00
C ASN A 56 13.46 -10.85 1.35
N ASP A 57 14.76 -11.13 1.53
CA ASP A 57 15.40 -10.90 2.81
C ASP A 57 15.60 -9.44 3.22
N THR A 58 15.65 -8.54 2.26
CA THR A 58 15.92 -7.11 2.47
C THR A 58 14.71 -6.24 2.17
N THR A 59 13.74 -6.77 1.41
CA THR A 59 12.56 -6.05 0.93
C THR A 59 11.29 -6.56 1.60
N SER A 60 10.56 -5.63 2.20
CA SER A 60 9.25 -5.86 2.82
C SER A 60 8.18 -5.01 2.13
N GLY A 61 6.93 -5.25 2.46
CA GLY A 61 5.82 -4.46 1.96
C GLY A 61 4.60 -4.45 2.87
N GLU A 62 3.76 -3.47 2.63
CA GLU A 62 2.47 -3.30 3.29
C GLU A 62 1.39 -3.11 2.23
N MET A 63 0.31 -3.86 2.35
CA MET A 63 -0.93 -3.67 1.61
C MET A 63 -2.00 -3.17 2.56
N LYS A 64 -2.63 -2.04 2.25
CA LYS A 64 -3.73 -1.48 3.03
C LYS A 64 -4.98 -1.37 2.18
N LEU A 65 -6.10 -1.86 2.69
CA LEU A 65 -7.40 -1.48 2.16
C LEU A 65 -7.80 -0.12 2.73
N ILE A 66 -7.83 0.90 1.87
CA ILE A 66 -7.98 2.31 2.24
C ILE A 66 -9.45 2.71 2.31
N SER A 67 -10.23 2.26 1.33
CA SER A 67 -11.67 2.56 1.31
C SER A 67 -12.46 1.49 0.58
N ARG A 68 -13.72 1.35 0.99
CA ARG A 68 -14.74 0.51 0.36
C ARG A 68 -15.94 1.39 0.02
N SER A 69 -16.34 1.43 -1.24
CA SER A 69 -17.52 2.16 -1.71
C SER A 69 -18.32 1.29 -2.66
N GLY A 70 -19.35 0.63 -2.14
CA GLY A 70 -20.09 -0.42 -2.87
C GLY A 70 -19.14 -1.56 -3.25
N SER A 71 -19.10 -1.93 -4.54
CA SER A 71 -18.22 -2.97 -5.07
C SER A 71 -16.82 -2.47 -5.49
N LYS A 72 -16.51 -1.19 -5.25
CA LYS A 72 -15.20 -0.60 -5.51
C LYS A 72 -14.39 -0.55 -4.23
N MET A 73 -13.15 -1.01 -4.31
CA MET A 73 -12.17 -0.94 -3.24
C MET A 73 -10.96 -0.15 -3.71
N LEU A 74 -10.36 0.64 -2.82
CA LEU A 74 -9.07 1.29 -3.05
C LEU A 74 -8.02 0.63 -2.17
N VAL A 75 -6.97 0.10 -2.78
CA VAL A 75 -5.88 -0.58 -2.09
C VAL A 75 -4.60 0.21 -2.31
N GLY A 76 -3.86 0.44 -1.23
CA GLY A 76 -2.50 0.98 -1.27
C GLY A 76 -1.50 -0.14 -1.04
N ILE A 77 -0.40 -0.13 -1.78
CA ILE A 77 0.67 -1.10 -1.67
C ILE A 77 1.98 -0.32 -1.59
N SER A 78 2.70 -0.51 -0.49
CA SER A 78 4.05 0.02 -0.31
C SER A 78 5.02 -1.15 -0.30
N THR A 79 6.12 -1.06 -1.04
CA THR A 79 7.25 -1.98 -0.96
C THR A 79 8.52 -1.20 -0.71
N TYR A 80 9.42 -1.75 0.09
CA TYR A 80 10.53 -0.98 0.60
C TYR A 80 11.66 -1.86 1.11
N ASP A 81 12.87 -1.35 0.94
CA ASP A 81 14.09 -1.85 1.55
C ASP A 81 14.79 -0.70 2.29
N CYS A 82 16.12 -0.76 2.43
CA CYS A 82 16.92 0.28 3.07
C CYS A 82 17.07 1.55 2.25
N ASP A 83 17.06 1.43 0.94
CA ASP A 83 17.53 2.45 0.01
C ASP A 83 16.36 3.08 -0.76
N ALA A 84 15.28 2.33 -0.97
CA ALA A 84 14.15 2.76 -1.77
C ALA A 84 12.80 2.31 -1.19
N SER A 85 11.77 3.04 -1.61
CA SER A 85 10.37 2.66 -1.41
C SER A 85 9.59 2.98 -2.68
N ASP A 86 8.72 2.06 -3.06
CA ASP A 86 7.68 2.28 -4.05
C ASP A 86 6.32 2.28 -3.34
N LEU A 87 5.43 3.15 -3.80
CA LEU A 87 4.06 3.27 -3.30
C LEU A 87 3.11 3.31 -4.49
N GLN A 88 2.18 2.37 -4.51
CA GLN A 88 1.19 2.25 -5.57
C GLN A 88 -0.23 2.20 -5.02
N PHE A 89 -1.16 2.78 -5.76
CA PHE A 89 -2.59 2.68 -5.47
C PHE A 89 -3.32 1.99 -6.59
N TRP A 90 -4.29 1.15 -6.21
CA TRP A 90 -5.05 0.32 -7.11
C TRP A 90 -6.53 0.39 -6.78
N ALA A 91 -7.35 0.69 -7.79
CA ALA A 91 -8.79 0.52 -7.70
C ALA A 91 -9.15 -0.92 -8.09
N VAL A 92 -9.91 -1.61 -7.23
CA VAL A 92 -10.38 -2.97 -7.46
C VAL A 92 -11.90 -2.96 -7.60
N LYS A 93 -12.41 -3.44 -8.74
CA LYS A 93 -13.85 -3.55 -8.99
C LYS A 93 -14.17 -4.86 -9.70
N GLY A 94 -14.94 -5.73 -9.06
CA GLY A 94 -15.29 -7.04 -9.63
C GLY A 94 -14.06 -7.88 -10.00
N GLY A 95 -13.02 -7.84 -9.15
CA GLY A 95 -11.74 -8.54 -9.37
C GLY A 95 -10.77 -7.86 -10.35
N LYS A 96 -11.18 -6.80 -11.07
CA LYS A 96 -10.29 -6.04 -11.95
C LYS A 96 -9.49 -5.00 -11.16
N TRP A 97 -8.17 -5.05 -11.29
CA TRP A 97 -7.22 -4.11 -10.70
C TRP A 97 -6.85 -3.02 -11.72
N ILE A 98 -6.90 -1.76 -11.30
CA ILE A 98 -6.56 -0.60 -12.13
C ILE A 98 -5.60 0.29 -11.34
N LYS A 99 -4.38 0.50 -11.86
CA LYS A 99 -3.38 1.38 -11.23
C LYS A 99 -3.87 2.83 -11.27
N THR A 100 -3.88 3.50 -10.12
CA THR A 100 -4.40 4.87 -9.94
C THR A 100 -3.45 5.80 -9.19
N THR A 101 -2.23 5.35 -8.84
CA THR A 101 -1.24 6.12 -8.05
C THR A 101 -1.15 7.60 -8.42
N PRO A 102 -0.94 7.98 -9.70
CA PRO A 102 -0.74 9.39 -10.06
C PRO A 102 -1.95 10.28 -9.77
N ALA A 103 -3.16 9.71 -9.78
CA ALA A 103 -4.39 10.44 -9.48
C ALA A 103 -4.64 10.58 -7.98
N VAL A 104 -4.04 9.70 -7.15
CA VAL A 104 -4.28 9.61 -5.71
C VAL A 104 -3.28 10.42 -4.90
N ILE A 105 -2.01 10.47 -5.31
CA ILE A 105 -0.95 11.19 -4.57
C ILE A 105 -0.80 12.62 -5.07
N LYS A 106 -0.83 13.57 -4.13
CA LYS A 106 -0.45 14.95 -4.42
C LYS A 106 1.06 15.01 -4.68
N PRO A 107 1.52 15.63 -5.79
CA PRO A 107 2.94 15.82 -6.04
C PRO A 107 3.64 16.61 -4.92
N LEU A 108 4.88 16.24 -4.61
CA LEU A 108 5.72 16.96 -3.67
C LEU A 108 6.13 18.32 -4.26
N GLY A 109 5.95 19.38 -3.49
CA GLY A 109 6.38 20.73 -3.81
C GLY A 109 7.63 21.16 -3.04
N LYS A 110 8.10 22.39 -3.29
CA LYS A 110 9.33 22.94 -2.68
C LYS A 110 9.36 22.86 -1.15
N LYS A 111 8.22 23.12 -0.48
CA LYS A 111 8.12 23.03 0.99
C LYS A 111 8.31 21.60 1.50
N ASP A 112 7.89 20.64 0.68
CA ASP A 112 7.97 19.21 1.01
C ASP A 112 9.41 18.73 0.98
N ILE A 113 10.19 19.21 0.02
CA ILE A 113 11.64 18.98 -0.05
C ILE A 113 12.36 19.55 1.20
N VAL A 114 11.98 20.73 1.66
CA VAL A 114 12.60 21.34 2.85
C VAL A 114 12.30 20.53 4.11
N ALA A 115 11.04 20.08 4.30
CA ALA A 115 10.67 19.25 5.43
C ALA A 115 11.45 17.92 5.42
N ILE A 116 11.52 17.29 4.25
CA ILE A 116 12.35 16.10 3.99
C ILE A 116 13.79 16.31 4.47
N LEU A 117 14.45 17.38 4.03
CA LEU A 117 15.84 17.68 4.39
C LEU A 117 16.00 17.99 5.88
N SER A 118 14.96 18.53 6.53
CA SER A 118 15.00 18.81 7.97
C SER A 118 14.90 17.54 8.83
N THR A 119 14.12 16.55 8.40
CA THR A 119 13.90 15.29 9.13
C THR A 119 15.07 14.33 8.97
N SER A 120 15.73 14.32 7.82
CA SER A 120 16.98 13.58 7.61
C SER A 120 18.01 14.52 6.97
N PRO A 121 18.76 15.28 7.79
CA PRO A 121 19.77 16.19 7.30
C PRO A 121 20.82 15.46 6.49
N ALA A 122 21.04 15.92 5.26
CA ALA A 122 22.12 15.46 4.41
C ALA A 122 23.20 16.52 4.30
N THR A 123 24.45 16.10 4.44
CA THR A 123 25.60 16.98 4.21
C THR A 123 25.98 16.96 2.73
N VAL A 124 25.86 18.11 2.06
CA VAL A 124 26.38 18.30 0.70
C VAL A 124 27.86 18.68 0.81
N SER A 125 28.73 17.71 0.62
CA SER A 125 30.19 17.92 0.66
C SER A 125 30.74 18.49 -0.65
N GLU A 126 30.04 18.30 -1.77
CA GLU A 126 30.49 18.68 -3.12
C GLU A 126 29.30 19.14 -3.98
N LEU A 127 29.54 20.13 -4.84
CA LEU A 127 28.56 20.61 -5.82
C LEU A 127 28.24 19.48 -6.83
N GLY A 128 26.96 19.13 -6.96
CA GLY A 128 26.48 18.10 -7.89
C GLY A 128 26.33 16.70 -7.30
N LYS A 129 26.67 16.50 -6.02
CA LYS A 129 26.41 15.23 -5.33
C LYS A 129 24.90 15.01 -5.16
N GLU A 130 24.42 13.86 -5.62
CA GLU A 130 23.05 13.43 -5.36
C GLU A 130 22.87 13.17 -3.85
N ILE A 131 21.84 13.81 -3.29
CA ILE A 131 21.52 13.67 -1.87
C ILE A 131 20.74 12.37 -1.69
N GLY A 132 21.45 11.30 -1.31
CA GLY A 132 20.85 9.99 -1.02
C GLY A 132 20.15 9.97 0.34
N ILE A 133 19.00 10.62 0.47
CA ILE A 133 18.11 10.43 1.62
C ILE A 133 17.05 9.39 1.22
N PRO A 134 17.06 8.19 1.83
CA PRO A 134 16.02 7.20 1.58
C PRO A 134 14.70 7.61 2.27
N PHE A 135 13.60 7.46 1.54
CA PHE A 135 12.25 7.64 2.08
C PHE A 135 11.49 6.34 2.05
N TYR A 136 10.57 6.21 3.01
CA TYR A 136 9.74 5.03 3.14
C TYR A 136 8.30 5.39 3.51
N TYR A 137 7.34 4.75 2.84
CA TYR A 137 5.92 4.91 3.10
C TYR A 137 5.34 3.77 3.93
N THR A 138 4.71 4.07 5.06
CA THR A 138 3.99 3.07 5.88
C THR A 138 2.54 3.46 6.09
N PHE A 139 1.66 2.46 6.15
CA PHE A 139 0.26 2.66 6.48
C PHE A 139 0.02 2.50 7.97
N GLU A 140 -0.83 3.36 8.52
CA GLU A 140 -1.26 3.24 9.90
C GLU A 140 -2.38 2.18 10.03
N ILE A 141 -2.33 1.38 11.10
CA ILE A 141 -3.19 0.19 11.25
C ILE A 141 -4.67 0.58 11.42
N ALA A 142 -4.96 1.58 12.25
CA ALA A 142 -6.33 1.91 12.63
C ALA A 142 -6.97 3.02 11.78
N THR A 143 -6.21 3.67 10.91
CA THR A 143 -6.65 4.83 10.14
C THR A 143 -6.41 4.58 8.65
N ASP A 144 -6.91 5.50 7.81
CA ASP A 144 -6.54 5.56 6.40
C ASP A 144 -5.23 6.34 6.19
N HIS A 145 -4.52 6.68 7.26
CA HIS A 145 -3.34 7.51 7.18
C HIS A 145 -2.15 6.78 6.57
N LEU A 146 -1.37 7.56 5.82
CA LEU A 146 -0.11 7.17 5.23
C LEU A 146 0.98 8.05 5.84
N LYS A 147 2.11 7.47 6.23
CA LYS A 147 3.26 8.22 6.75
C LYS A 147 4.38 8.17 5.74
N LEU A 148 4.97 9.32 5.43
CA LEU A 148 6.26 9.41 4.77
C LEU A 148 7.33 9.56 5.84
N ILE A 149 8.23 8.59 5.89
CA ILE A 149 9.32 8.49 6.85
C ILE A 149 10.63 8.74 6.11
N ALA A 150 11.51 9.56 6.70
CA ALA A 150 12.88 9.68 6.23
C ALA A 150 13.80 8.78 7.06
N ARG A 151 14.79 8.18 6.39
CA ARG A 151 15.84 7.38 7.03
C ARG A 151 17.16 8.11 7.07
N LYS A 152 18.04 7.71 7.98
CA LYS A 152 19.41 8.22 8.05
C LYS A 152 20.17 7.80 6.78
N GLN A 153 21.13 8.62 6.36
CA GLN A 153 21.90 8.36 5.12
C GLN A 153 22.76 7.08 5.19
N THR A 154 23.17 6.66 6.39
CA THR A 154 24.12 5.54 6.58
C THR A 154 23.44 4.32 7.20
N GLY A 155 22.21 4.03 6.82
CA GLY A 155 21.53 2.80 7.25
C GLY A 155 20.01 2.85 7.17
N CYS A 156 19.37 1.79 7.66
CA CYS A 156 17.92 1.63 7.59
C CYS A 156 17.19 2.30 8.78
N ASP A 157 17.93 3.00 9.64
CA ASP A 157 17.41 3.70 10.80
C ASP A 157 16.45 4.83 10.39
N VAL A 158 15.31 4.90 11.08
CA VAL A 158 14.39 6.02 10.95
C VAL A 158 15.05 7.29 11.51
N ALA A 159 15.10 8.33 10.68
CA ALA A 159 15.50 9.68 11.09
C ALA A 159 14.30 10.45 11.65
N GLY A 160 13.11 10.23 11.07
CA GLY A 160 11.85 10.74 11.61
C GLY A 160 10.69 10.67 10.61
N THR A 161 9.51 11.10 11.07
CA THR A 161 8.33 11.26 10.19
C THR A 161 8.41 12.61 9.49
N VAL A 162 8.32 12.61 8.16
CA VAL A 162 8.28 13.82 7.33
C VAL A 162 6.86 14.33 7.23
N TYR A 163 5.92 13.45 6.89
CA TYR A 163 4.51 13.79 6.71
C TYR A 163 3.58 12.70 7.19
N ASN A 164 2.46 13.14 7.75
CA ASN A 164 1.24 12.34 7.83
C ASN A 164 0.31 12.78 6.71
N TYR A 165 -0.24 11.83 5.98
CA TYR A 165 -1.26 12.07 4.98
C TYR A 165 -2.56 11.42 5.43
N SER A 166 -3.68 12.12 5.24
CA SER A 166 -5.02 11.51 5.34
C SER A 166 -5.67 11.41 3.97
N PHE A 167 -6.48 10.38 3.80
CA PHE A 167 -7.27 10.19 2.61
C PHE A 167 -8.61 10.93 2.75
N ASP A 168 -8.97 11.78 1.78
CA ASP A 168 -10.22 12.55 1.81
C ASP A 168 -11.38 11.88 1.07
N GLY A 169 -11.24 10.59 0.76
CA GLY A 169 -12.15 9.84 -0.11
C GLY A 169 -11.80 9.90 -1.60
N LYS A 170 -10.86 10.79 -2.00
CA LYS A 170 -10.41 10.90 -3.41
C LYS A 170 -8.89 10.86 -3.56
N ARG A 171 -8.16 11.51 -2.65
CA ARG A 171 -6.69 11.64 -2.70
C ARG A 171 -6.10 11.75 -1.32
N TYR A 172 -4.81 11.43 -1.21
CA TYR A 172 -4.02 11.71 -0.02
C TYR A 172 -3.61 13.18 0.03
N LYS A 173 -3.77 13.79 1.21
CA LYS A 173 -3.37 15.16 1.49
C LYS A 173 -2.48 15.20 2.72
N ILE A 174 -1.42 16.00 2.65
CA ILE A 174 -0.57 16.32 3.80
C ILE A 174 -1.44 16.95 4.89
N GLN A 175 -1.40 16.36 6.08
CA GLN A 175 -1.94 16.96 7.30
C GLN A 175 -0.98 18.05 7.78
N LYS A 176 -1.54 19.21 8.12
CA LYS A 176 -0.78 20.35 8.67
C LYS A 176 -0.82 20.33 10.19
#